data_AF-A0A838V1E7-F1
#
_entry.id   AF-A0A838V1E7-F1
#
_cell.length_a   1.000
_cell.length_b   1.000
_cell.length_c   1.000
_cell.angle_alpha   90.00
_cell.angle_beta   90.00
_cell.angle_gamma   90.00
#
_symmetry.space_group_name_H-M   'P 1'
#
loop_
_entity.id
_entity.type
_entity.pdbx_description
1 polymer ?
#
loop_
_entity_poly.entity_id
_entity_poly.type
_entity_poly.pdbx_seq_one_letter_code
_entity_poly.pdbx_strand_id
1 'polypeptide(L)'
;MRPVLVIAMVVAAAFGLAACGFGEKGIEVSKSDPNYDGAVLFATHCSGCHTLSAAGTQGSGNRGERTQGPNLDQRVESYEDVLFAVQNGGFSGAIMPQNIVVGKEAEAVARFVSKYAGDAAESSPRPGQTSP
;
A
#
# COMPACT_ATOMS: atom_id res chain seq x y z
N MET A 1 -28.39 17.71 46.73
CA MET A 1 -27.07 17.92 46.07
C MET A 1 -26.47 16.57 45.67
N ARG A 2 -27.03 15.91 44.63
CA ARG A 2 -26.41 15.66 43.31
C ARG A 2 -25.09 14.85 43.32
N PRO A 3 -25.12 13.51 43.47
CA PRO A 3 -23.95 12.64 43.32
C PRO A 3 -23.69 12.28 41.84
N VAL A 4 -23.89 13.24 40.92
CA VAL A 4 -23.85 13.00 39.46
C VAL A 4 -22.57 13.59 38.83
N LEU A 5 -21.61 14.01 39.66
CA LEU A 5 -20.51 14.89 39.22
C LEU A 5 -19.14 14.21 39.00
N VAL A 6 -19.02 12.89 38.86
CA VAL A 6 -17.66 12.29 38.73
C VAL A 6 -17.48 11.21 37.65
N ILE A 7 -18.53 10.65 37.05
CA ILE A 7 -18.37 9.47 36.16
C ILE A 7 -18.20 9.85 34.67
N ALA A 8 -18.32 11.12 34.29
CA ALA A 8 -18.32 11.54 32.88
C ALA A 8 -16.96 12.01 32.31
N MET A 9 -15.84 11.83 33.02
CA MET A 9 -14.54 12.43 32.64
C MET A 9 -13.34 11.46 32.56
N VAL A 10 -13.55 10.15 32.41
CA VAL A 10 -12.43 9.18 32.33
C VAL A 10 -12.37 8.36 31.03
N VAL A 11 -13.35 8.46 30.12
CA VAL A 11 -13.39 7.56 28.93
C VAL A 11 -13.00 8.24 27.60
N ALA A 12 -12.58 9.51 27.62
CA ALA A 12 -12.33 10.28 26.39
C ALA A 12 -10.85 10.31 25.93
N ALA A 13 -10.01 9.34 26.32
CA ALA A 13 -8.57 9.37 26.00
C ALA A 13 -8.01 8.10 25.33
N ALA A 14 -8.85 7.18 24.83
CA ALA A 14 -8.37 5.89 24.30
C ALA A 14 -8.58 5.66 22.79
N PHE A 15 -9.22 6.57 22.06
CA PHE A 15 -9.47 6.38 20.62
C PHE A 15 -9.11 7.64 19.85
N GLY A 16 -8.07 7.59 19.02
CA GLY A 16 -7.86 8.65 18.04
C GLY A 16 -6.46 8.86 17.46
N LEU A 17 -5.51 7.94 17.63
CA LEU A 17 -4.20 8.03 16.96
C LEU A 17 -3.85 6.74 16.23
N ALA A 18 -4.65 6.40 15.23
CA ALA A 18 -4.28 5.44 14.20
C ALA A 18 -4.67 6.01 12.83
N ALA A 19 -4.04 7.13 12.47
CA ALA A 19 -4.16 7.74 11.14
C ALA A 19 -2.81 7.79 10.42
N CYS A 20 -1.94 6.82 10.69
CA CYS A 20 -0.67 6.64 9.97
C CYS A 20 -0.76 5.36 9.13
N GLY A 21 -1.20 5.48 7.87
CA GLY A 21 -0.81 4.60 6.76
C GLY A 21 -1.39 3.17 6.67
N PHE A 22 -1.98 2.62 7.73
CA PHE A 22 -2.66 1.33 7.63
C PHE A 22 -4.11 1.56 7.19
N GLY A 23 -4.51 1.04 6.03
CA GLY A 23 -5.93 0.99 5.67
C GLY A 23 -6.71 0.15 6.69
N GLU A 24 -8.04 0.26 6.68
CA GLU A 24 -8.92 -0.33 7.71
C GLU A 24 -8.73 -1.85 7.94
N LYS A 25 -8.09 -2.54 6.99
CA LYS A 25 -7.88 -4.00 7.01
C LYS A 25 -6.55 -4.47 7.61
N GLY A 26 -5.56 -3.59 7.78
CA GLY A 26 -4.22 -3.99 8.26
C GLY A 26 -3.45 -4.89 7.28
N ILE A 27 -2.17 -5.17 7.56
CA ILE A 27 -1.31 -6.01 6.71
C ILE A 27 -1.78 -7.47 6.77
N GLU A 28 -2.06 -8.07 5.61
CA GLU A 28 -2.55 -9.46 5.50
C GLU A 28 -1.40 -10.49 5.47
N VAL A 29 -0.19 -10.05 5.10
CA VAL A 29 1.01 -10.88 5.12
C VAL A 29 1.36 -11.30 6.55
N SER A 30 1.63 -12.59 6.77
CA SER A 30 2.06 -13.10 8.08
C SER A 30 3.39 -12.49 8.52
N LYS A 31 3.55 -12.21 9.82
CA LYS A 31 4.82 -11.74 10.42
C LYS A 31 6.00 -12.68 10.20
N SER A 32 5.74 -13.96 9.94
CA SER A 32 6.77 -14.96 9.65
C SER A 32 7.15 -15.03 8.18
N ASP A 33 6.43 -14.34 7.28
CA ASP A 33 6.73 -14.32 5.85
C ASP A 33 7.96 -13.43 5.60
N PRO A 34 8.93 -13.85 4.75
CA PRO A 34 10.08 -13.03 4.41
C PRO A 34 9.75 -11.68 3.75
N ASN A 35 8.52 -11.49 3.26
CA ASN A 35 8.06 -10.25 2.65
C ASN A 35 7.32 -9.33 3.63
N TYR A 36 7.16 -9.72 4.91
CA TYR A 36 6.42 -8.92 5.88
C TYR A 36 6.99 -7.51 6.03
N ASP A 37 8.31 -7.37 6.13
CA ASP A 37 8.98 -6.06 6.25
C ASP A 37 8.70 -5.18 5.03
N GLY A 38 8.67 -5.78 3.83
CA GLY A 38 8.30 -5.08 2.60
C GLY A 38 6.85 -4.59 2.61
N ALA A 39 5.93 -5.38 3.17
CA ALA A 39 4.54 -4.98 3.35
C ALA A 39 4.40 -3.82 4.34
N VAL A 40 5.16 -3.84 5.45
CA VAL A 40 5.20 -2.74 6.44
C VAL A 40 5.73 -1.46 5.82
N LEU A 41 6.84 -1.54 5.10
CA LEU A 41 7.41 -0.39 4.39
C LEU A 41 6.43 0.17 3.37
N PHE A 42 5.77 -0.69 2.59
CA PHE A 42 4.76 -0.28 1.62
C PHE A 42 3.58 0.43 2.29
N ALA A 43 3.03 -0.14 3.37
CA ALA A 43 1.95 0.49 4.13
C ALA A 43 2.35 1.85 4.72
N THR A 44 3.60 1.98 5.16
CA THR A 44 4.10 3.21 5.78
C THR A 44 4.34 4.32 4.76
N HIS A 45 4.85 3.97 3.58
CA HIS A 45 5.41 4.94 2.64
C HIS A 45 4.62 5.11 1.32
N CYS A 46 3.84 4.10 0.93
CA CYS A 46 3.20 4.04 -0.40
C CYS A 46 1.66 4.08 -0.33
N SER A 47 1.08 3.81 0.84
CA SER A 47 -0.37 3.65 1.05
C SER A 47 -1.24 4.84 0.66
N GLY A 48 -0.69 6.06 0.76
CA GLY A 48 -1.43 7.27 0.40
C GLY A 48 -1.77 7.36 -1.10
N CYS A 49 -1.00 6.68 -1.96
CA CYS A 49 -1.16 6.74 -3.42
C CYS A 49 -1.59 5.40 -4.02
N HIS A 50 -1.15 4.28 -3.46
CA HIS A 50 -1.33 2.97 -4.06
C HIS A 50 -2.29 2.09 -3.26
N THR A 51 -3.09 1.32 -4.00
CA THR A 51 -3.87 0.22 -3.45
C THR A 51 -3.09 -1.08 -3.65
N LEU A 52 -2.91 -1.83 -2.57
CA LEU A 52 -2.37 -3.18 -2.55
C LEU A 52 -2.88 -3.88 -1.29
N SER A 53 -3.78 -4.84 -1.49
CA SER A 53 -4.56 -5.50 -0.44
C SER A 53 -3.67 -6.28 0.53
N ALA A 54 -2.59 -6.90 0.03
CA ALA A 54 -1.64 -7.63 0.87
C ALA A 54 -0.97 -6.75 1.96
N ALA A 55 -0.80 -5.46 1.69
CA ALA A 55 -0.30 -4.48 2.67
C ALA A 55 -1.42 -3.76 3.45
N GLY A 56 -2.67 -4.12 3.20
CA GLY A 56 -3.83 -3.44 3.79
C GLY A 56 -3.96 -1.99 3.34
N THR A 57 -3.50 -1.67 2.13
CA THR A 57 -3.45 -0.28 1.65
C THR A 57 -4.54 0.02 0.65
N GLN A 58 -5.11 1.21 0.77
CA GLN A 58 -6.07 1.74 -0.18
C GLN A 58 -5.66 3.16 -0.54
N GLY A 59 -5.02 3.30 -1.70
CA GLY A 59 -4.85 4.59 -2.35
C GLY A 59 -6.20 5.09 -2.86
N SER A 60 -6.22 6.26 -3.49
CA SER A 60 -7.47 6.84 -3.98
C SER A 60 -8.18 5.94 -5.03
N GLY A 61 -7.43 5.12 -5.77
CA GLY A 61 -7.96 4.15 -6.74
C GLY A 61 -8.78 4.77 -7.88
N ASN A 62 -8.88 6.10 -7.92
CA ASN A 62 -9.69 6.90 -8.83
C ASN A 62 -8.84 7.40 -9.99
N ARG A 63 -9.01 6.77 -11.16
CA ARG A 63 -8.29 7.14 -12.40
C ARG A 63 -8.51 8.59 -12.88
N GLY A 64 -9.47 9.31 -12.33
CA GLY A 64 -9.68 10.75 -12.58
C GLY A 64 -8.92 11.69 -11.63
N GLU A 65 -8.38 11.19 -10.51
CA GLU A 65 -7.55 11.97 -9.61
C GLU A 65 -6.15 12.15 -10.21
N ARG A 66 -5.59 13.36 -10.16
CA ARG A 66 -4.29 13.63 -10.78
C ARG A 66 -3.14 13.09 -9.94
N THR A 67 -3.27 13.15 -8.62
CA THR A 67 -2.23 12.73 -7.68
C THR A 67 -2.60 11.36 -7.11
N GLN A 68 -2.47 10.32 -7.94
CA GLN A 68 -2.68 8.94 -7.48
C GLN A 68 -1.66 7.96 -8.07
N GLY A 69 -1.48 6.82 -7.39
CA GLY A 69 -0.76 5.67 -7.89
C GLY A 69 -1.72 4.64 -8.52
N PRO A 70 -1.21 3.72 -9.37
CA PRO A 70 -1.98 2.57 -9.82
C PRO A 70 -2.46 1.71 -8.65
N ASN A 71 -3.63 1.07 -8.84
CA ASN A 71 -4.05 -0.07 -8.06
C ASN A 71 -3.20 -1.29 -8.45
N LEU A 72 -2.33 -1.71 -7.54
CA LEU A 72 -1.38 -2.80 -7.76
C LEU A 72 -2.03 -4.18 -7.58
N ASP A 73 -3.22 -4.28 -6.99
CA ASP A 73 -3.97 -5.54 -7.01
C ASP A 73 -4.34 -5.96 -8.45
N GLN A 74 -4.45 -5.00 -9.36
CA GLN A 74 -4.92 -5.20 -10.75
C GLN A 74 -3.78 -5.17 -11.78
N ARG A 75 -2.53 -5.00 -11.36
CA ARG A 75 -1.38 -4.89 -12.25
C ARG A 75 -0.21 -5.65 -11.67
N VAL A 76 0.32 -6.60 -12.44
CA VAL A 76 1.58 -7.27 -12.09
C VAL A 76 2.73 -6.28 -12.28
N GLU A 77 3.64 -6.24 -11.31
CA GLU A 77 4.89 -5.49 -11.38
C GLU A 77 6.07 -6.45 -11.25
N SER A 78 7.13 -6.25 -12.01
CA SER A 78 8.38 -6.98 -11.79
C SER A 78 9.21 -6.31 -10.69
N TYR A 79 10.10 -7.06 -10.05
CA TYR A 79 11.02 -6.52 -9.05
C TYR A 79 11.82 -5.30 -9.57
N GLU A 80 12.34 -5.39 -10.80
CA GLU A 80 13.14 -4.33 -11.40
C GLU A 80 12.30 -3.10 -11.75
N ASP A 81 11.06 -3.30 -12.21
CA ASP A 81 10.12 -2.21 -12.47
C ASP A 81 9.78 -1.43 -11.20
N VAL A 82 9.58 -2.14 -10.08
CA VAL A 82 9.31 -1.49 -8.79
C VAL A 82 10.54 -0.73 -8.30
N LEU A 83 11.73 -1.32 -8.37
CA LEU A 83 12.96 -0.61 -8.00
C LEU A 83 13.16 0.66 -8.83
N PHE A 84 12.99 0.54 -10.16
CA PHE A 84 13.08 1.67 -11.06
C PHE A 84 12.08 2.77 -10.68
N ALA A 85 10.82 2.42 -10.45
CA ALA A 85 9.79 3.37 -10.05
C ALA A 85 10.12 4.06 -8.72
N VAL A 86 10.54 3.31 -7.70
CA VAL A 86 10.90 3.88 -6.39
C VAL A 86 12.06 4.86 -6.50
N GLN A 87 13.08 4.53 -7.31
CA GLN A 87 14.27 5.36 -7.46
C GLN A 87 14.05 6.61 -8.30
N ASN A 88 13.13 6.56 -9.28
CA ASN A 88 12.98 7.62 -10.29
C ASN A 88 11.67 8.40 -10.19
N GLY A 89 10.81 8.10 -9.20
CA GLY A 89 9.53 8.77 -9.04
C GLY A 89 8.45 8.26 -9.99
N GLY A 90 8.36 6.94 -10.12
CA GLY A 90 7.54 6.24 -11.09
C GLY A 90 8.12 6.32 -12.50
N PHE A 91 7.45 5.69 -13.46
CA PHE A 91 7.90 5.65 -14.86
C PHE A 91 7.88 7.00 -15.59
N SER A 92 7.17 7.98 -15.04
CA SER A 92 7.12 9.34 -15.59
C SER A 92 7.95 10.37 -14.80
N GLY A 93 8.35 10.06 -13.55
CA GLY A 93 8.97 11.02 -12.64
C GLY A 93 8.07 12.19 -12.21
N ALA A 94 6.79 12.20 -12.59
CA ALA A 94 5.96 13.41 -12.52
C ALA A 94 5.11 13.53 -11.25
N ILE A 95 4.70 12.40 -10.65
CA ILE A 95 3.71 12.37 -9.55
C ILE A 95 4.23 11.58 -8.35
N MET A 96 4.75 10.37 -8.59
CA MET A 96 5.33 9.57 -7.52
C MET A 96 6.67 10.21 -7.09
N PRO A 97 6.89 10.48 -5.80
CA PRO A 97 8.18 10.98 -5.34
C PRO A 97 9.30 9.95 -5.57
N GLN A 98 10.51 10.42 -5.85
CA GLN A 98 11.70 9.58 -5.96
C GLN A 98 12.31 9.27 -4.59
N ASN A 99 12.98 8.12 -4.47
CA ASN A 99 13.77 7.70 -3.31
C ASN A 99 12.99 7.75 -1.98
N ILE A 100 11.71 7.37 -2.02
CA ILE A 100 10.85 7.30 -0.83
C ILE A 100 11.43 6.32 0.20
N VAL A 101 12.01 5.23 -0.30
CA VAL A 101 12.87 4.29 0.43
C VAL A 101 14.11 4.00 -0.41
N VAL A 102 15.20 3.55 0.21
CA VAL A 102 16.49 3.33 -0.47
C VAL A 102 17.19 2.05 0.00
N GLY A 103 18.15 1.57 -0.80
CA GLY A 103 18.94 0.39 -0.47
C GLY A 103 18.06 -0.82 -0.14
N LYS A 104 18.35 -1.49 0.98
CA LYS A 104 17.64 -2.73 1.38
C LYS A 104 16.13 -2.54 1.57
N GLU A 105 15.68 -1.35 1.96
CA GLU A 105 14.24 -1.06 2.10
C GLU A 105 13.57 -1.01 0.73
N ALA A 106 14.20 -0.37 -0.27
CA ALA A 106 13.71 -0.36 -1.64
C ALA A 106 13.64 -1.78 -2.21
N GLU A 107 14.67 -2.60 -1.97
CA GLU A 107 14.65 -4.01 -2.37
C GLU A 107 13.56 -4.82 -1.66
N ALA A 108 13.30 -4.57 -0.38
CA ALA A 108 12.24 -5.23 0.37
C ALA A 108 10.85 -4.87 -0.16
N VAL A 109 10.62 -3.58 -0.46
CA VAL A 109 9.39 -3.11 -1.12
C VAL A 109 9.26 -3.74 -2.50
N ALA A 110 10.31 -3.78 -3.30
CA ALA A 110 10.27 -4.37 -4.63
C ALA A 110 9.97 -5.87 -4.60
N ARG A 111 10.58 -6.63 -3.68
CA ARG A 111 10.27 -8.06 -3.48
C ARG A 111 8.80 -8.26 -3.11
N PHE A 112 8.33 -7.51 -2.12
CA PHE A 112 6.94 -7.58 -1.67
C PHE A 112 5.97 -7.24 -2.81
N VAL A 113 6.12 -6.09 -3.47
CA VAL A 113 5.22 -5.68 -4.56
C VAL A 113 5.24 -6.69 -5.70
N SER A 114 6.42 -7.15 -6.15
CA SER A 114 6.50 -8.14 -7.23
C SER A 114 5.86 -9.49 -6.89
N LYS A 115 5.75 -9.82 -5.60
CA LYS A 115 5.16 -11.07 -5.12
C LYS A 115 3.63 -11.04 -5.04
N TYR A 116 3.06 -9.88 -4.68
CA TYR A 116 1.63 -9.74 -4.35
C TYR A 116 0.85 -8.84 -5.33
N ALA A 117 1.54 -8.12 -6.22
CA ALA A 117 0.87 -7.30 -7.22
C ALA A 117 0.24 -8.18 -8.30
N GLY A 118 -0.97 -7.81 -8.71
CA GLY A 118 -1.75 -8.53 -9.72
C GLY A 118 -2.55 -9.72 -9.21
N ASP A 119 -2.69 -9.90 -7.89
CA ASP A 119 -3.51 -10.99 -7.31
C ASP A 119 -4.99 -10.93 -7.75
N ALA A 120 -5.48 -9.75 -8.15
CA ALA A 120 -6.80 -9.53 -8.74
C ALA A 120 -6.73 -9.09 -10.21
N ALA A 121 -5.58 -9.22 -10.87
CA ALA A 121 -5.49 -9.01 -12.30
C ALA A 121 -6.27 -10.13 -12.99
N GLU A 122 -7.40 -9.80 -13.62
CA GLU A 122 -8.04 -10.72 -14.54
C GLU A 122 -6.99 -11.19 -15.55
N SER A 123 -6.98 -12.48 -15.89
CA SER A 123 -6.21 -12.98 -17.02
C SER A 123 -6.85 -12.45 -18.30
N SER A 124 -6.74 -11.15 -18.55
CA SER A 124 -7.20 -10.58 -19.80
C SER A 124 -6.26 -11.14 -20.86
N PRO A 125 -6.76 -11.93 -21.84
CA PRO A 125 -5.91 -12.40 -22.91
C PRO A 125 -5.27 -11.16 -23.54
N ARG A 126 -3.95 -11.18 -23.70
CA ARG A 126 -3.31 -10.16 -24.55
C ARG A 126 -4.03 -10.21 -25.91
N PRO A 127 -4.34 -9.08 -26.55
CA PRO A 127 -4.90 -9.08 -27.89
C PRO A 127 -4.09 -10.03 -28.79
N GLY A 128 -4.73 -11.12 -29.26
CA GLY A 128 -4.09 -12.17 -30.04
C GLY A 128 -3.82 -13.51 -29.33
N GLN A 129 -4.14 -13.66 -28.05
CA GLN A 129 -4.15 -14.97 -27.39
C GLN A 129 -5.60 -15.48 -27.31
N THR A 130 -5.83 -16.71 -27.78
CA THR A 130 -7.10 -17.41 -27.55
C THR A 130 -7.19 -17.82 -26.08
N SER A 131 -8.29 -17.44 -25.43
CA SER A 131 -8.65 -17.92 -24.09
C SER A 131 -8.70 -19.47 -24.08
N PRO A 132 -8.36 -20.12 -22.95
CA PRO A 132 -8.51 -21.56 -22.79
C PRO A 132 -9.97 -22.02 -22.88
#